data_AF-A0A3B4DZG5-F1
#
_entry.id   AF-A0A3B4DZG5-F1
#
_cell.length_a   1.000
_cell.length_b   1.000
_cell.length_c   1.000
_cell.angle_alpha   90.00
_cell.angle_beta   90.00
_cell.angle_gamma   90.00
#
_symmetry.space_group_name_H-M   'P 1'
#
loop_
_entity.id
_entity.type
_entity.pdbx_description
1 polymer ?
#
loop_
_entity_poly.entity_id
_entity_poly.type
_entity_poly.pdbx_seq_one_letter_code
_entity_poly.pdbx_strand_id
1 'polypeptide(L)'
;MLLPCNLRKAYSAHELRRDSTFLDTDEEDRAADNKRRDSSNLSIEKDLLVSPKERIKNMWQDFSVDRLSPRQRHPSATSIQSRADDRRAAVRNKVKVRGKRLKKRKQAGEEDGWRLRVTVPKPFRMTRREAERKQKGIKSRSEIEHENTELRRQLEELTECQRKFRASPMPAHVRLPLYEELQEKDEERRCHLRATEQQRLCSTQKPFSFLERERLKKELKEVQLKEQMLLSAKEEEDRRRRPFRAKPVPRAVKEAALGEQQKEEQLYRSIKMQMRARELLQSASMPPSMLARRLSERQAQKAATQSDQEAETSHRPKINGQVPDFDASYRRFQKQLASKRDVRPVTACEPFKLRTSNIASHKERIIADIEAERTSPRSSRWPFITPAALSPRTPSSSVSKITDAAKKRQEAVSNHINKPTLGQVLKSKLGKVLNLIQFT
;
A
#
# COMPACT_ATOMS: atom_id res chain seq x y z
N MET A 1 15.74 -28.66 -9.00
CA MET A 1 14.28 -28.44 -8.95
C MET A 1 13.90 -28.25 -7.49
N LEU A 2 13.48 -27.05 -7.10
CA LEU A 2 13.00 -26.76 -5.74
C LEU A 2 11.64 -26.07 -5.88
N LEU A 3 10.63 -26.65 -5.23
CA LEU A 3 9.23 -26.21 -5.25
C LEU A 3 9.08 -24.79 -4.67
N PRO A 4 8.18 -23.95 -5.22
CA PRO A 4 7.93 -22.62 -4.68
C PRO A 4 7.15 -22.70 -3.37
N CYS A 5 7.65 -22.01 -2.35
CA CYS A 5 6.96 -21.78 -1.10
C CYS A 5 5.80 -20.79 -1.33
N ASN A 6 4.58 -21.24 -1.04
CA ASN A 6 3.36 -20.43 -1.10
C ASN A 6 3.36 -19.39 0.04
N LEU A 7 3.89 -18.19 -0.24
CA LEU A 7 3.73 -17.04 0.63
C LEU A 7 2.29 -16.51 0.50
N ARG A 8 1.50 -16.68 1.56
CA ARG A 8 0.16 -16.09 1.65
C ARG A 8 0.29 -14.56 1.66
N LYS A 9 -0.49 -13.91 0.79
CA LYS A 9 -0.57 -12.46 0.62
C LYS A 9 -1.11 -11.85 1.92
N ALA A 10 -0.37 -10.91 2.53
CA ALA A 10 -0.88 -10.16 3.68
C ALA A 10 -1.83 -9.06 3.18
N TYR A 11 -3.03 -9.01 3.76
CA TYR A 11 -4.06 -8.03 3.41
C TYR A 11 -3.66 -6.63 3.87
N SER A 12 -3.91 -5.64 3.02
CA SER A 12 -3.73 -4.22 3.35
C SER A 12 -4.79 -3.79 4.36
N ALA A 13 -4.46 -2.87 5.27
CA ALA A 13 -5.38 -2.31 6.27
C ALA A 13 -6.67 -1.72 5.66
N HIS A 14 -6.65 -1.41 4.36
CA HIS A 14 -7.79 -0.89 3.62
C HIS A 14 -8.75 -2.00 3.10
N GLU A 15 -8.29 -3.24 2.97
CA GLU A 15 -9.10 -4.39 2.58
C GLU A 15 -9.92 -4.91 3.77
N LEU A 16 -9.32 -4.95 4.96
CA LEU A 16 -9.99 -5.36 6.21
C LEU A 16 -11.16 -4.45 6.63
N ARG A 17 -11.26 -3.24 6.08
CA ARG A 17 -12.37 -2.30 6.37
C ARG A 17 -13.59 -2.49 5.47
N ARG A 18 -13.49 -3.20 4.33
CA ARG A 18 -14.62 -3.37 3.41
C ARG A 18 -15.54 -4.51 3.81
N ASP A 19 -15.03 -5.49 4.53
CA ASP A 19 -15.77 -6.71 4.84
C ASP A 19 -16.68 -6.58 6.08
N SER A 20 -16.84 -5.37 6.64
CA SER A 20 -17.56 -5.16 7.91
C SER A 20 -19.03 -4.72 7.75
N THR A 21 -19.61 -4.69 6.54
CA THR A 21 -20.97 -4.16 6.34
C THR A 21 -22.01 -5.10 5.77
N PHE A 22 -21.71 -6.38 5.51
CA PHE A 22 -22.73 -7.32 5.05
C PHE A 22 -22.43 -8.72 5.57
N LEU A 23 -23.23 -9.20 6.53
CA LEU A 23 -23.76 -10.57 6.67
C LEU A 23 -24.39 -10.72 8.07
N ASP A 24 -25.69 -10.44 8.15
CA ASP A 24 -26.64 -11.17 9.01
C ASP A 24 -27.55 -11.91 8.02
N THR A 25 -27.52 -13.24 8.03
CA THR A 25 -28.57 -14.20 7.57
C THR A 25 -28.00 -15.62 7.59
N ASP A 26 -28.03 -16.22 8.77
CA ASP A 26 -28.64 -17.51 9.11
C ASP A 26 -29.03 -18.53 8.01
N GLU A 27 -28.54 -19.75 8.26
CA GLU A 27 -29.20 -21.06 8.22
C GLU A 27 -28.91 -22.14 7.14
N GLU A 28 -28.35 -23.22 7.70
CA GLU A 28 -28.65 -24.66 7.58
C GLU A 28 -28.19 -25.62 6.45
N ASP A 29 -27.63 -26.73 6.97
CA ASP A 29 -27.63 -28.13 6.54
C ASP A 29 -26.81 -28.64 5.33
N ARG A 30 -25.76 -29.42 5.65
CA ARG A 30 -25.76 -30.89 5.43
C ARG A 30 -24.63 -31.62 6.15
N ALA A 31 -25.00 -32.70 6.84
CA ALA A 31 -24.15 -33.63 7.58
C ALA A 31 -23.80 -34.91 6.79
N ALA A 32 -22.82 -35.64 7.35
CA ALA A 32 -22.37 -37.03 7.09
C ALA A 32 -21.32 -37.21 5.96
N ASP A 33 -20.25 -38.00 6.07
CA ASP A 33 -19.81 -39.02 7.05
C ASP A 33 -18.32 -39.37 6.77
N ASN A 34 -17.45 -39.51 7.78
CA ASN A 34 -16.62 -40.73 7.98
C ASN A 34 -15.63 -40.69 9.15
N LYS A 35 -15.39 -41.90 9.67
CA LYS A 35 -14.91 -42.32 10.99
C LYS A 35 -13.39 -42.21 11.28
N ARG A 36 -13.13 -41.90 12.56
CA ARG A 36 -12.19 -42.50 13.54
C ARG A 36 -10.70 -42.72 13.15
N ARG A 37 -9.81 -41.93 13.76
CA ARG A 37 -8.61 -42.41 14.48
C ARG A 37 -8.04 -41.36 15.45
N ASP A 38 -7.75 -41.85 16.66
CA ASP A 38 -6.73 -41.44 17.63
C ASP A 38 -6.86 -40.08 18.37
N SER A 39 -7.46 -40.18 19.56
CA SER A 39 -7.79 -39.12 20.52
C SER A 39 -6.62 -38.67 21.41
N SER A 40 -5.52 -38.17 20.83
CA SER A 40 -4.48 -37.50 21.64
C SER A 40 -3.81 -36.27 21.00
N ASN A 41 -4.20 -35.88 19.78
CA ASN A 41 -3.59 -34.75 19.06
C ASN A 41 -4.56 -33.58 18.78
N LEU A 42 -5.75 -33.57 19.37
CA LEU A 42 -6.81 -32.62 19.01
C LEU A 42 -6.71 -31.23 19.69
N SER A 43 -5.80 -31.02 20.65
CA SER A 43 -5.68 -29.72 21.31
C SER A 43 -4.86 -28.70 20.51
N ILE A 44 -3.97 -29.15 19.63
CA ILE A 44 -3.01 -28.27 18.93
C ILE A 44 -3.51 -27.89 17.53
N GLU A 45 -4.28 -28.76 16.86
CA GLU A 45 -4.77 -28.47 15.51
C GLU A 45 -6.00 -27.55 15.46
N LYS A 46 -6.79 -27.46 16.54
CA LYS A 46 -7.92 -26.52 16.61
C LYS A 46 -7.47 -25.06 16.64
N ASP A 47 -6.25 -24.78 17.10
CA ASP A 47 -5.72 -23.41 17.19
C ASP A 47 -5.34 -22.81 15.83
N LEU A 48 -5.29 -23.61 14.76
CA LEU A 48 -4.93 -23.17 13.41
C LEU A 48 -6.14 -22.87 12.52
N LEU A 49 -7.34 -23.30 12.90
CA LEU A 49 -8.59 -23.06 12.16
C LEU A 49 -9.47 -21.97 12.79
N VAL A 50 -9.12 -21.48 13.98
CA VAL A 50 -9.89 -20.46 14.69
C VAL A 50 -9.48 -19.07 14.21
N SER A 51 -10.47 -18.27 13.80
CA SER A 51 -10.24 -16.88 13.38
C SER A 51 -9.49 -16.11 14.48
N PRO A 52 -8.55 -15.20 14.15
CA PRO A 52 -7.82 -14.43 15.16
C PRO A 52 -8.71 -13.76 16.21
N LYS A 53 -9.94 -13.40 15.82
CA LYS A 53 -10.95 -12.81 16.72
C LYS A 53 -11.53 -13.80 17.72
N GLU A 54 -11.77 -15.04 17.31
CA GLU A 54 -12.23 -16.13 18.20
C GLU A 54 -11.10 -16.62 19.10
N ARG A 55 -9.84 -16.63 18.63
CA ARG A 55 -8.69 -16.97 19.46
C ARG A 55 -8.58 -16.02 20.65
N ILE A 56 -8.71 -14.72 20.40
CA ILE A 56 -8.71 -13.71 21.47
C ILE A 56 -9.92 -13.92 22.39
N LYS A 57 -11.11 -14.20 21.87
CA LYS A 57 -12.32 -14.45 22.68
C LYS A 57 -12.18 -15.69 23.58
N ASN A 58 -11.51 -16.75 23.09
CA ASN A 58 -11.30 -17.98 23.85
C ASN A 58 -10.24 -17.83 24.94
N MET A 59 -9.25 -16.95 24.77
CA MET A 59 -8.25 -16.66 25.81
C MET A 59 -8.82 -16.13 27.12
N TRP A 60 -10.04 -15.56 27.10
CA TRP A 60 -10.70 -15.01 28.28
C TRP A 60 -11.78 -15.93 28.86
N GLN A 61 -12.05 -17.09 28.26
CA GLN A 61 -13.11 -18.01 28.73
C GLN A 61 -12.71 -18.77 30.00
N ASP A 62 -11.41 -19.06 30.19
CA ASP A 62 -10.90 -19.75 31.38
C ASP A 62 -10.46 -18.78 32.50
N PHE A 63 -10.55 -17.47 32.25
CA PHE A 63 -10.15 -16.44 33.21
C PHE A 63 -11.30 -16.18 34.20
N SER A 64 -11.37 -16.98 35.27
CA SER A 64 -12.27 -16.73 36.40
C SER A 64 -11.51 -16.08 37.58
N VAL A 65 -12.02 -14.93 38.03
CA VAL A 65 -11.44 -14.12 39.13
C VAL A 65 -11.73 -14.74 40.51
N ASP A 66 -12.57 -15.79 40.58
CA ASP A 66 -12.97 -16.42 41.84
C ASP A 66 -11.84 -17.22 42.52
N ARG A 67 -10.75 -17.52 41.81
CA ARG A 67 -9.54 -18.16 42.39
C ARG A 67 -8.55 -17.19 43.03
N LEU A 68 -8.83 -15.88 42.99
CA LEU A 68 -7.97 -14.84 43.56
C LEU A 68 -8.55 -14.20 44.83
N SER A 69 -9.71 -14.66 45.31
CA SER A 69 -10.24 -14.21 46.60
C SER A 69 -9.59 -14.99 47.76
N PRO A 70 -8.91 -14.32 48.72
CA PRO A 70 -8.23 -15.01 49.82
C PRO A 70 -9.21 -15.79 50.71
N ARG A 71 -9.28 -17.11 50.55
CA ARG A 71 -10.02 -17.98 51.47
C ARG A 71 -9.28 -18.04 52.80
N GLN A 72 -10.03 -17.78 53.87
CA GLN A 72 -9.60 -17.66 55.27
C GLN A 72 -8.65 -18.77 55.74
N ARG A 73 -7.64 -18.36 56.51
CA ARG A 73 -6.72 -19.26 57.23
C ARG A 73 -7.47 -20.08 58.28
N HIS A 74 -7.17 -21.38 58.34
CA HIS A 74 -7.25 -22.17 59.57
C HIS A 74 -5.84 -22.63 59.96
N PRO A 75 -5.47 -22.65 61.25
CA PRO A 75 -4.12 -23.00 61.70
C PRO A 75 -3.98 -24.49 62.04
N SER A 76 -2.72 -24.91 62.21
CA SER A 76 -2.20 -26.13 62.89
C SER A 76 -1.68 -27.22 61.93
N ALA A 77 -0.35 -27.35 61.81
CA ALA A 77 0.55 -28.29 62.53
C ALA A 77 0.69 -29.64 61.77
N THR A 78 1.87 -30.19 61.50
CA THR A 78 2.70 -30.90 62.49
C THR A 78 3.98 -31.46 61.83
N SER A 79 5.11 -31.27 62.53
CA SER A 79 6.24 -32.18 62.79
C SER A 79 6.69 -33.20 61.73
N ILE A 80 7.96 -33.10 61.30
CA ILE A 80 8.72 -34.21 60.70
C ILE A 80 9.74 -34.68 61.73
N GLN A 81 9.61 -35.96 62.09
CA GLN A 81 10.47 -36.71 62.99
C GLN A 81 11.85 -36.95 62.39
N SER A 82 12.87 -36.83 63.24
CA SER A 82 14.24 -37.27 63.01
C SER A 82 14.36 -38.79 63.09
N ARG A 83 15.26 -39.36 62.29
CA ARG A 83 15.95 -40.61 62.65
C ARG A 83 17.45 -40.39 62.63
N ALA A 84 18.03 -40.54 63.83
CA ALA A 84 19.44 -40.73 64.07
C ALA A 84 19.79 -42.20 63.82
N ASP A 85 21.03 -42.45 63.39
CA ASP A 85 21.75 -43.61 63.86
C ASP A 85 23.24 -43.27 64.05
N ASP A 86 23.67 -43.59 65.25
CA ASP A 86 25.01 -43.51 65.81
C ASP A 86 25.96 -44.54 65.18
N ARG A 87 27.27 -44.24 65.18
CA ARG A 87 28.26 -44.91 66.08
C ARG A 87 29.72 -44.70 65.63
N ARG A 88 30.48 -44.14 66.59
CA ARG A 88 31.83 -44.55 67.08
C ARG A 88 32.99 -44.52 66.07
N ALA A 89 33.96 -43.60 66.15
CA ALA A 89 34.97 -43.37 67.19
C ALA A 89 36.04 -44.48 67.28
N ALA A 90 37.25 -44.17 66.77
CA ALA A 90 38.59 -44.59 67.23
C ALA A 90 39.61 -44.29 66.11
N VAL A 91 40.89 -43.95 66.26
CA VAL A 91 41.82 -43.57 67.34
C VAL A 91 43.19 -43.42 66.62
N ARG A 92 43.94 -42.35 66.93
CA ARG A 92 45.44 -42.24 66.83
C ARG A 92 46.06 -42.29 65.40
N ASN A 93 47.18 -41.66 65.05
CA ASN A 93 48.38 -41.22 65.77
C ASN A 93 48.99 -39.94 65.17
N LYS A 94 49.70 -39.20 66.03
CA LYS A 94 50.58 -38.06 65.70
C LYS A 94 51.96 -38.58 65.29
N VAL A 95 52.59 -37.96 64.28
CA VAL A 95 54.05 -37.75 64.28
C VAL A 95 54.32 -36.32 63.81
N LYS A 96 54.90 -35.52 64.70
CA LYS A 96 55.50 -34.22 64.43
C LYS A 96 57.00 -34.45 64.24
N VAL A 97 57.59 -33.93 63.17
CA VAL A 97 59.01 -33.61 63.14
C VAL A 97 59.16 -32.10 63.00
N ARG A 98 59.92 -31.56 63.94
CA ARG A 98 60.04 -30.15 64.30
C ARG A 98 61.44 -29.70 63.86
N GLY A 99 61.52 -28.96 62.76
CA GLY A 99 62.73 -28.27 62.31
C GLY A 99 62.83 -26.90 62.98
N LYS A 100 63.82 -26.74 63.85
CA LYS A 100 64.19 -25.49 64.55
C LYS A 100 64.75 -24.47 63.54
N ARG A 101 64.48 -23.18 63.74
CA ARG A 101 65.53 -22.13 63.66
C ARG A 101 65.15 -20.84 64.37
N LEU A 102 66.02 -20.53 65.32
CA LEU A 102 66.48 -19.27 65.90
C LEU A 102 65.55 -18.06 66.04
N LYS A 103 65.42 -17.68 67.31
CA LYS A 103 64.95 -16.41 67.86
C LYS A 103 65.74 -15.21 67.32
N LYS A 104 65.04 -14.15 66.90
CA LYS A 104 65.47 -12.76 67.12
C LYS A 104 64.26 -11.94 67.61
N ARG A 105 64.58 -10.92 68.40
CA ARG A 105 63.78 -10.34 69.49
C ARG A 105 62.52 -9.60 69.05
N LYS A 106 61.58 -9.60 70.00
CA LYS A 106 60.34 -8.82 70.11
C LYS A 106 60.55 -7.34 69.81
N GLN A 107 59.59 -6.76 69.08
CA GLN A 107 59.05 -5.46 69.45
C GLN A 107 57.55 -5.65 69.66
N ALA A 108 57.09 -5.15 70.80
CA ALA A 108 55.70 -5.15 71.23
C ALA A 108 54.90 -4.17 70.35
N GLY A 109 53.68 -4.55 70.04
CA GLY A 109 52.75 -3.76 69.25
C GLY A 109 51.48 -4.56 68.96
N GLU A 110 50.77 -4.96 70.01
CA GLU A 110 49.39 -5.45 69.90
C GLU A 110 48.58 -4.77 71.01
N GLU A 111 47.72 -3.83 70.61
CA GLU A 111 46.39 -3.73 71.20
C GLU A 111 45.42 -4.38 70.22
N ASP A 112 44.68 -5.35 70.75
CA ASP A 112 43.78 -6.26 70.06
C ASP A 112 42.59 -5.54 69.41
N GLY A 113 42.46 -5.73 68.10
CA GLY A 113 41.25 -5.41 67.34
C GLY A 113 40.15 -6.45 67.58
N TRP A 114 38.96 -5.97 67.94
CA TRP A 114 37.73 -6.76 68.02
C TRP A 114 37.41 -7.42 66.68
N ARG A 115 37.74 -8.72 66.53
CA ARG A 115 37.23 -9.53 65.41
C ARG A 115 36.10 -10.42 65.89
N LEU A 116 34.88 -10.11 65.46
CA LEU A 116 33.71 -10.98 65.56
C LEU A 116 34.06 -12.34 64.94
N ARG A 117 34.08 -13.40 65.75
CA ARG A 117 34.27 -14.77 65.24
C ARG A 117 33.00 -15.19 64.52
N VAL A 118 32.94 -14.91 63.21
CA VAL A 118 31.84 -15.32 62.34
C VAL A 118 31.82 -16.85 62.28
N THR A 119 30.75 -17.47 62.77
CA THR A 119 30.55 -18.91 62.65
C THR A 119 30.32 -19.28 61.19
N VAL A 120 31.35 -19.83 60.54
CA VAL A 120 31.23 -20.37 59.19
C VAL A 120 30.68 -21.79 59.29
N PRO A 121 29.46 -22.07 58.79
CA PRO A 121 28.93 -23.43 58.81
C PRO A 121 29.83 -24.36 58.02
N LYS A 122 30.08 -25.54 58.58
CA LYS A 122 30.88 -26.57 57.89
C LYS A 122 30.13 -26.99 56.63
N PRO A 123 30.78 -27.00 55.45
CA PRO A 123 30.12 -27.39 54.22
C PRO A 123 29.63 -28.84 54.32
N PHE A 124 28.51 -29.12 53.66
CA PHE A 124 27.94 -30.45 53.61
C PHE A 124 28.93 -31.44 52.99
N ARG A 125 28.84 -32.71 53.39
CA ARG A 125 29.72 -33.79 52.89
C ARG A 125 29.63 -33.92 51.36
N MET A 126 28.46 -33.65 50.78
CA MET A 126 28.25 -33.63 49.33
C MET A 126 29.07 -32.51 48.64
N THR A 127 29.08 -31.30 49.19
CA THR A 127 29.87 -30.17 48.65
C THR A 127 31.37 -30.45 48.72
N ARG A 128 31.85 -31.08 49.80
CA ARG A 128 33.25 -31.54 49.90
C ARG A 128 33.57 -32.62 48.87
N ARG A 129 32.66 -33.60 48.69
CA ARG A 129 32.78 -34.64 47.66
C ARG A 129 32.81 -34.05 46.24
N GLU A 130 31.98 -33.06 45.93
CA GLU A 130 31.99 -32.36 44.64
C GLU A 130 33.27 -31.56 44.43
N ALA A 131 33.75 -30.83 45.45
CA ALA A 131 35.02 -30.11 45.37
C ALA A 131 36.21 -31.05 45.14
N GLU A 132 36.26 -32.20 45.80
CA GLU A 132 37.29 -33.23 45.57
C GLU A 132 37.19 -33.84 44.16
N ARG A 133 35.98 -34.02 43.63
CA ARG A 133 35.77 -34.48 42.24
C ARG A 133 36.26 -33.43 41.24
N LYS A 134 36.00 -32.14 41.49
CA LYS A 134 36.52 -31.03 40.69
C LYS A 134 38.05 -30.95 40.77
N GLN A 135 38.65 -31.15 41.95
CA GLN A 135 40.11 -31.23 42.12
C GLN A 135 40.72 -32.41 41.36
N LYS A 136 40.00 -33.52 41.21
CA LYS A 136 40.38 -34.67 40.38
C LYS A 136 40.08 -34.48 38.88
N GLY A 137 39.57 -33.31 38.47
CA GLY A 137 39.24 -33.01 37.08
C GLY A 137 37.98 -33.71 36.54
N ILE A 138 37.16 -34.31 37.42
CA ILE A 138 35.93 -35.00 37.01
C ILE A 138 34.80 -33.97 36.93
N LYS A 139 34.43 -33.61 35.70
CA LYS A 139 33.34 -32.66 35.42
C LYS A 139 31.96 -33.24 35.78
N SER A 140 31.07 -32.39 36.26
CA SER A 140 29.65 -32.74 36.43
C SER A 140 28.93 -32.74 35.07
N ARG A 141 27.83 -33.49 34.95
CA ARG A 141 26.99 -33.50 33.74
C ARG A 141 26.52 -32.09 33.37
N SER A 142 26.13 -31.28 34.36
CA SER A 142 25.72 -29.89 34.17
C SER A 142 26.84 -29.00 33.64
N GLU A 143 28.08 -29.23 34.10
CA GLU A 143 29.25 -28.48 33.62
C GLU A 143 29.55 -28.84 32.16
N ILE A 144 29.44 -30.12 31.79
CA ILE A 144 29.62 -30.60 30.42
C ILE A 144 28.52 -30.05 29.49
N GLU A 145 27.26 -29.99 29.96
CA GLU A 145 26.15 -29.42 29.18
C GLU A 145 26.35 -27.93 28.95
N HIS A 146 26.78 -27.18 29.98
CA HIS A 146 27.10 -25.75 29.85
C HIS A 146 28.22 -25.52 28.84
N GLU A 147 29.34 -26.25 28.98
CA GLU A 147 30.47 -26.17 28.05
C GLU A 147 30.04 -26.51 26.61
N ASN A 148 29.17 -27.50 26.41
CA ASN A 148 28.65 -27.82 25.07
C ASN A 148 27.77 -26.71 24.50
N THR A 149 26.95 -26.06 25.31
CA THR A 149 26.14 -24.91 24.84
C THR A 149 27.01 -23.72 24.47
N GLU A 150 28.07 -23.45 25.23
CA GLU A 150 29.05 -22.41 24.91
C GLU A 150 29.79 -22.74 23.62
N LEU A 151 30.20 -23.99 23.42
CA LEU A 151 30.84 -24.43 22.19
C LEU A 151 29.89 -24.30 20.98
N ARG A 152 28.61 -24.66 21.11
CA ARG A 152 27.62 -24.47 20.04
C ARG A 152 27.43 -23.00 19.70
N ARG A 153 27.31 -22.16 20.73
CA ARG A 153 27.20 -20.71 20.56
C ARG A 153 28.44 -20.13 19.86
N GLN A 154 29.64 -20.55 20.26
CA GLN A 154 30.88 -20.13 19.61
C GLN A 154 30.94 -20.57 18.14
N LEU A 155 30.49 -21.79 17.82
CA LEU A 155 30.39 -22.26 16.44
C LEU A 155 29.38 -21.45 15.63
N GLU A 156 28.20 -21.17 16.18
CA GLU A 156 27.19 -20.31 15.56
C GLU A 156 27.74 -18.90 15.31
N GLU A 157 28.35 -18.26 16.31
CA GLU A 157 28.99 -16.96 16.19
C GLU A 157 30.08 -16.95 15.11
N LEU A 158 30.94 -17.98 15.05
CA LEU A 158 31.95 -18.12 13.99
C LEU A 158 31.33 -18.27 12.60
N THR A 159 30.25 -19.06 12.47
CA THR A 159 29.54 -19.21 11.19
C THR A 159 28.84 -17.91 10.77
N GLU A 160 28.32 -17.15 11.73
CA GLU A 160 27.73 -15.83 11.48
C GLU A 160 28.78 -14.78 11.14
N CYS A 161 29.95 -14.80 11.78
CA CYS A 161 31.08 -13.94 11.43
C CYS A 161 31.64 -14.25 10.02
N GLN A 162 31.59 -15.51 9.59
CA GLN A 162 31.92 -15.89 8.21
C GLN A 162 30.84 -15.44 7.21
N ARG A 163 29.59 -15.31 7.65
CA ARG A 163 28.49 -14.76 6.84
C ARG A 163 28.67 -13.26 6.67
N LYS A 164 29.24 -12.87 5.54
CA LYS A 164 29.31 -11.46 5.13
C LYS A 164 27.90 -10.88 5.10
N PHE A 165 27.64 -9.87 5.93
CA PHE A 165 26.36 -9.16 5.95
C PHE A 165 26.07 -8.62 4.55
N ARG A 166 24.99 -9.13 3.94
CA ARG A 166 24.48 -8.67 2.66
C ARG A 166 23.03 -8.32 2.85
N ALA A 167 22.61 -7.21 2.28
CA ALA A 167 21.21 -6.85 2.25
C ALA A 167 20.42 -7.95 1.50
N SER A 168 19.24 -8.27 2.02
CA SER A 168 18.28 -9.08 1.27
C SER A 168 18.03 -8.44 -0.08
N PRO A 169 18.06 -9.20 -1.19
CA PRO A 169 17.81 -8.63 -2.50
C PRO A 169 16.41 -8.02 -2.52
N MET A 170 16.24 -6.92 -3.26
CA MET A 170 14.93 -6.29 -3.37
C MET A 170 13.89 -7.28 -3.89
N PRO A 171 12.64 -7.23 -3.38
CA PRO A 171 11.55 -8.06 -3.87
C PRO A 171 11.36 -7.93 -5.39
N ALA A 172 10.98 -9.03 -6.04
CA ALA A 172 10.86 -9.09 -7.50
C ALA A 172 9.89 -8.05 -8.08
N HIS A 173 8.76 -7.81 -7.41
CA HIS A 173 7.74 -6.84 -7.84
C HIS A 173 8.25 -5.39 -7.89
N VAL A 174 9.34 -5.06 -7.19
CA VAL A 174 9.99 -3.74 -7.24
C VAL A 174 10.81 -3.58 -8.52
N ARG A 175 11.30 -4.69 -9.09
CA ARG A 175 12.11 -4.71 -10.31
C ARG A 175 11.28 -4.85 -11.59
N LEU A 176 10.04 -5.32 -11.48
CA LEU A 176 9.16 -5.58 -12.63
C LEU A 176 8.26 -4.36 -12.90
N PRO A 177 8.13 -3.92 -14.17
CA PRO A 177 7.20 -2.85 -14.53
C PRO A 177 5.75 -3.35 -14.59
N LEU A 178 5.07 -3.43 -13.44
CA LEU A 178 3.72 -4.00 -13.30
C LEU A 178 2.57 -3.02 -13.61
N TYR A 179 2.87 -1.84 -14.16
CA TYR A 179 1.88 -0.77 -14.29
C TYR A 179 0.66 -1.19 -15.12
N GLU A 180 0.87 -1.88 -16.24
CA GLU A 180 -0.20 -2.32 -17.13
C GLU A 180 -1.11 -3.36 -16.46
N GLU A 181 -0.53 -4.36 -15.78
CA GLU A 181 -1.29 -5.36 -15.02
C GLU A 181 -2.08 -4.76 -13.85
N LEU A 182 -1.56 -3.69 -13.24
CA LEU A 182 -2.26 -2.96 -12.17
C LEU A 182 -3.45 -2.17 -12.74
N GLN A 183 -3.27 -1.51 -13.89
CA GLN A 183 -4.35 -0.79 -14.57
C GLN A 183 -5.47 -1.73 -14.98
N GLU A 184 -5.16 -2.87 -15.58
CA GLU A 184 -6.16 -3.86 -16.01
C GLU A 184 -6.99 -4.36 -14.81
N LYS A 185 -6.35 -4.75 -13.71
CA LYS A 185 -7.05 -5.18 -12.47
C LYS A 185 -7.93 -4.09 -11.87
N ASP A 186 -7.51 -2.83 -11.95
CA ASP A 186 -8.31 -1.70 -11.47
C ASP A 186 -9.47 -1.37 -12.43
N GLU A 187 -9.31 -1.61 -13.74
CA GLU A 187 -10.40 -1.53 -14.73
C GLU A 187 -11.44 -2.63 -14.52
N GLU A 188 -11.00 -3.88 -14.34
CA GLU A 188 -11.86 -5.01 -13.99
C GLU A 188 -12.67 -4.71 -12.72
N ARG A 189 -12.00 -4.21 -11.67
CA ARG A 189 -12.67 -3.80 -10.42
C ARG A 189 -13.71 -2.72 -10.68
N ARG A 190 -13.37 -1.68 -11.47
CA ARG A 190 -14.30 -0.60 -11.84
C ARG A 190 -15.48 -1.09 -12.66
N CYS A 191 -15.26 -2.01 -13.60
CA CYS A 191 -16.32 -2.61 -14.40
C CYS A 191 -17.26 -3.46 -13.55
N HIS A 192 -16.71 -4.29 -12.67
CA HIS A 192 -17.49 -5.11 -11.76
C HIS A 192 -18.36 -4.24 -10.81
N LEU A 193 -17.78 -3.20 -10.21
CA LEU A 193 -18.52 -2.27 -9.34
C LEU A 193 -19.66 -1.55 -10.08
N ARG A 194 -19.43 -1.11 -11.32
CA ARG A 194 -20.49 -0.49 -12.13
C ARG A 194 -21.61 -1.47 -12.46
N ALA A 195 -21.26 -2.71 -12.82
CA ALA A 195 -22.26 -3.73 -13.13
C ALA A 195 -23.12 -4.08 -11.91
N THR A 196 -22.50 -4.29 -10.75
CA THR A 196 -23.23 -4.59 -9.51
C THR A 196 -24.08 -3.42 -9.05
N GLU A 197 -23.58 -2.19 -9.17
CA GLU A 197 -24.36 -0.99 -8.87
C GLU A 197 -25.56 -0.83 -9.80
N GLN A 198 -25.38 -1.03 -11.11
CA GLN A 198 -26.49 -1.01 -12.06
C GLN A 198 -27.54 -2.07 -11.74
N GLN A 199 -27.10 -3.30 -11.43
CA GLN A 199 -28.01 -4.37 -11.02
C GLN A 199 -28.80 -3.99 -9.75
N ARG A 200 -28.13 -3.42 -8.74
CA ARG A 200 -28.75 -2.92 -7.50
C ARG A 200 -29.77 -1.82 -7.78
N LEU A 201 -29.43 -0.88 -8.66
CA LEU A 201 -30.33 0.20 -9.05
C LEU A 201 -31.57 -0.35 -9.77
N CYS A 202 -31.39 -1.27 -10.70
CA CYS A 202 -32.49 -1.93 -11.42
C CYS A 202 -33.39 -2.76 -10.49
N SER A 203 -32.83 -3.45 -9.50
CA SER A 203 -33.63 -4.24 -8.54
C SER A 203 -34.39 -3.36 -7.54
N THR A 204 -33.83 -2.20 -7.18
CA THR A 204 -34.45 -1.26 -6.25
C THR A 204 -35.53 -0.41 -6.93
N GLN A 205 -35.36 -0.13 -8.22
CA GLN A 205 -36.30 0.65 -9.00
C GLN A 205 -37.61 -0.12 -9.19
N LYS A 206 -38.71 0.41 -8.65
CA LYS A 206 -40.07 -0.01 -9.03
C LYS A 206 -40.49 0.83 -10.24
N PRO A 207 -40.39 0.32 -11.49
CA PRO A 207 -40.79 1.10 -12.64
C PRO A 207 -42.28 1.46 -12.52
N PHE A 208 -42.65 2.67 -12.91
CA PHE A 208 -44.05 3.06 -13.01
C PHE A 208 -44.79 2.10 -13.96
N SER A 209 -46.05 1.78 -13.68
CA SER A 209 -46.88 0.90 -14.53
C SER A 209 -46.95 1.36 -16.00
N PHE A 210 -46.63 2.63 -16.27
CA PHE A 210 -46.47 3.17 -17.61
C PHE A 210 -45.34 2.50 -18.41
N LEU A 211 -44.19 2.20 -17.81
CA LEU A 211 -43.06 1.57 -18.51
C LEU A 211 -43.38 0.12 -18.92
N GLU A 212 -44.09 -0.61 -18.06
CA GLU A 212 -44.56 -1.95 -18.36
C GLU A 212 -45.64 -1.93 -19.46
N ARG A 213 -46.60 -0.99 -19.38
CA ARG A 213 -47.60 -0.75 -20.41
C ARG A 213 -46.96 -0.37 -21.75
N GLU A 214 -45.91 0.45 -21.75
CA GLU A 214 -45.22 0.88 -22.96
C GLU A 214 -44.39 -0.26 -23.58
N ARG A 215 -43.75 -1.10 -22.75
CA ARG A 215 -43.10 -2.34 -23.21
C ARG A 215 -44.11 -3.28 -23.86
N LEU A 216 -45.23 -3.58 -23.21
CA LEU A 216 -46.29 -4.42 -23.77
C LEU A 216 -46.84 -3.82 -25.08
N LYS A 217 -47.09 -2.51 -25.13
CA LYS A 217 -47.54 -1.83 -26.36
C LYS A 217 -46.49 -1.91 -27.48
N LYS A 218 -45.20 -1.88 -27.14
CA LYS A 218 -44.11 -2.02 -28.11
C LYS A 218 -43.97 -3.45 -28.61
N GLU A 219 -44.02 -4.44 -27.72
CA GLU A 219 -44.03 -5.86 -28.07
C GLU A 219 -45.21 -6.21 -28.96
N LEU A 220 -46.42 -5.72 -28.64
CA LEU A 220 -47.62 -5.95 -29.42
C LEU A 220 -47.53 -5.31 -30.81
N LYS A 221 -46.92 -4.13 -30.91
CA LYS A 221 -46.58 -3.51 -32.21
C LYS A 221 -45.53 -4.31 -32.97
N GLU A 222 -44.50 -4.81 -32.31
CA GLU A 222 -43.46 -5.62 -32.97
C GLU A 222 -44.02 -6.96 -33.46
N VAL A 223 -44.91 -7.60 -32.69
CA VAL A 223 -45.63 -8.81 -33.11
C VAL A 223 -46.53 -8.50 -34.30
N GLN A 224 -47.33 -7.43 -34.25
CA GLN A 224 -48.15 -6.99 -35.38
C GLN A 224 -47.31 -6.69 -36.63
N LEU A 225 -46.14 -6.07 -36.48
CA LEU A 225 -45.27 -5.73 -37.59
C LEU A 225 -44.61 -6.99 -38.17
N LYS A 226 -44.20 -7.93 -37.33
CA LYS A 226 -43.72 -9.27 -37.77
C LYS A 226 -44.82 -10.07 -38.47
N GLU A 227 -46.04 -10.05 -37.94
CA GLU A 227 -47.19 -10.72 -38.54
C GLU A 227 -47.56 -10.09 -39.88
N GLN A 228 -47.60 -8.75 -39.98
CA GLN A 228 -47.78 -8.05 -41.25
C GLN A 228 -46.65 -8.34 -42.24
N MET A 229 -45.41 -8.45 -41.80
CA MET A 229 -44.29 -8.84 -42.67
C MET A 229 -44.42 -10.28 -43.16
N LEU A 230 -44.87 -11.21 -42.30
CA LEU A 230 -45.11 -12.60 -42.69
C LEU A 230 -46.31 -12.72 -43.65
N LEU A 231 -47.39 -11.98 -43.39
CA LEU A 231 -48.55 -11.91 -44.27
C LEU A 231 -48.18 -11.26 -45.60
N SER A 232 -47.43 -10.16 -45.59
CA SER A 232 -46.92 -9.51 -46.80
C SER A 232 -45.98 -10.43 -47.59
N ALA A 233 -45.09 -11.15 -46.93
CA ALA A 233 -44.18 -12.09 -47.58
C ALA A 233 -44.94 -13.27 -48.21
N LYS A 234 -45.97 -13.78 -47.52
CA LYS A 234 -46.82 -14.85 -48.01
C LYS A 234 -47.72 -14.39 -49.16
N GLU A 235 -48.29 -13.18 -49.07
CA GLU A 235 -49.01 -12.54 -50.17
C GLU A 235 -48.10 -12.27 -51.37
N GLU A 236 -46.85 -11.85 -51.17
CA GLU A 236 -45.87 -11.71 -52.25
C GLU A 236 -45.54 -13.05 -52.89
N GLU A 237 -45.37 -14.11 -52.09
CA GLU A 237 -45.10 -15.46 -52.59
C GLU A 237 -46.28 -16.00 -53.40
N ASP A 238 -47.51 -15.83 -52.92
CA ASP A 238 -48.73 -16.24 -53.62
C ASP A 238 -48.97 -15.42 -54.90
N ARG A 239 -48.68 -14.11 -54.87
CA ARG A 239 -48.68 -13.23 -56.07
C ARG A 239 -47.63 -13.64 -57.10
N ARG A 240 -46.47 -14.14 -56.66
CA ARG A 240 -45.41 -14.69 -57.55
C ARG A 240 -45.79 -16.06 -58.11
N ARG A 241 -46.49 -16.91 -57.34
CA ARG A 241 -46.95 -18.25 -57.76
C ARG A 241 -48.16 -18.19 -58.70
N ARG A 242 -49.04 -17.20 -58.56
CA ARG A 242 -50.17 -16.93 -59.46
C ARG A 242 -50.15 -15.47 -59.90
N PRO A 243 -49.27 -15.08 -60.85
CA PRO A 243 -49.38 -13.75 -61.45
C PRO A 243 -50.70 -13.70 -62.21
N PHE A 244 -51.69 -13.02 -61.64
CA PHE A 244 -52.93 -12.74 -62.33
C PHE A 244 -52.61 -11.85 -63.54
N ARG A 245 -52.65 -12.43 -64.73
CA ARG A 245 -52.58 -11.68 -65.98
C ARG A 245 -53.99 -11.33 -66.41
N ALA A 246 -54.39 -10.10 -66.11
CA ALA A 246 -55.64 -9.55 -66.60
C ALA A 246 -55.62 -9.49 -68.14
N LYS A 247 -56.77 -9.72 -68.76
CA LYS A 247 -56.98 -9.33 -70.16
C LYS A 247 -56.68 -7.83 -70.28
N PRO A 248 -55.89 -7.39 -71.27
CA PRO A 248 -55.52 -5.99 -71.38
C PRO A 248 -56.78 -5.14 -71.43
N VAL A 249 -56.83 -4.14 -70.57
CA VAL A 249 -57.97 -3.21 -70.50
C VAL A 249 -58.24 -2.67 -71.91
N PRO A 250 -59.50 -2.73 -72.41
CA PRO A 250 -59.87 -2.25 -73.73
C PRO A 250 -59.31 -0.85 -73.99
N ARG A 251 -58.82 -0.61 -75.22
CA ARG A 251 -58.14 0.64 -75.59
C ARG A 251 -58.97 1.89 -75.25
N ALA A 252 -60.29 1.85 -75.47
CA ALA A 252 -61.20 2.96 -75.12
C ALA A 252 -61.17 3.35 -73.63
N VAL A 253 -61.01 2.39 -72.72
CA VAL A 253 -60.92 2.67 -71.27
C VAL A 253 -59.52 3.20 -70.92
N LYS A 254 -58.47 2.73 -71.60
CA LYS A 254 -57.12 3.29 -71.47
C LYS A 254 -57.02 4.70 -72.08
N GLU A 255 -57.75 4.99 -73.16
CA GLU A 255 -57.83 6.32 -73.78
C GLU A 255 -58.66 7.27 -72.93
N ALA A 256 -59.69 6.79 -72.23
CA ALA A 256 -60.40 7.57 -71.21
C ALA A 256 -59.52 7.86 -69.98
N ALA A 257 -58.70 6.90 -69.54
CA ALA A 257 -57.77 7.09 -68.41
C ALA A 257 -56.51 7.88 -68.79
N LEU A 258 -55.92 7.67 -69.96
CA LEU A 258 -54.83 8.47 -70.53
C LEU A 258 -55.34 9.75 -71.21
N GLY A 259 -56.64 10.02 -71.10
CA GLY A 259 -57.31 11.11 -71.77
C GLY A 259 -56.91 12.47 -71.21
N GLU A 260 -57.15 13.51 -72.01
CA GLU A 260 -56.94 14.91 -71.64
C GLU A 260 -57.57 15.25 -70.27
N GLN A 261 -58.68 14.59 -69.91
CA GLN A 261 -59.35 14.74 -68.61
C GLN A 261 -58.47 14.36 -67.40
N GLN A 262 -57.63 13.33 -67.49
CA GLN A 262 -56.74 12.98 -66.37
C GLN A 262 -55.62 14.01 -66.22
N LYS A 263 -55.09 14.50 -67.34
CA LYS A 263 -54.09 15.59 -67.33
C LYS A 263 -54.72 16.86 -66.77
N GLU A 264 -55.94 17.17 -67.17
CA GLU A 264 -56.73 18.29 -66.68
C GLU A 264 -57.01 18.17 -65.18
N GLU A 265 -57.42 17.00 -64.67
CA GLU A 265 -57.63 16.79 -63.23
C GLU A 265 -56.32 16.92 -62.43
N GLN A 266 -55.21 16.41 -62.96
CA GLN A 266 -53.88 16.57 -62.34
C GLN A 266 -53.46 18.04 -62.33
N LEU A 267 -53.71 18.78 -63.41
CA LEU A 267 -53.49 20.23 -63.48
C LEU A 267 -54.36 20.95 -62.45
N TYR A 268 -55.66 20.65 -62.36
CA TYR A 268 -56.56 21.22 -61.35
C TYR A 268 -56.09 20.92 -59.91
N ARG A 269 -55.66 19.68 -59.63
CA ARG A 269 -55.08 19.32 -58.33
C ARG A 269 -53.81 20.11 -58.05
N SER A 270 -52.92 20.23 -59.03
CA SER A 270 -51.66 20.98 -58.90
C SER A 270 -51.92 22.47 -58.63
N ILE A 271 -52.86 23.09 -59.35
CA ILE A 271 -53.27 24.48 -59.16
C ILE A 271 -53.89 24.64 -57.77
N LYS A 272 -54.77 23.72 -57.35
CA LYS A 272 -55.38 23.76 -56.01
C LYS A 272 -54.34 23.63 -54.90
N MET A 273 -53.34 22.77 -55.07
CA MET A 273 -52.21 22.66 -54.15
C MET A 273 -51.37 23.93 -54.09
N GLN A 274 -51.04 24.52 -55.25
CA GLN A 274 -50.27 25.76 -55.33
C GLN A 274 -51.04 26.94 -54.71
N MET A 275 -52.34 27.04 -54.97
CA MET A 275 -53.23 28.04 -54.38
C MET A 275 -53.26 27.92 -52.86
N ARG A 276 -53.49 26.71 -52.34
CA ARG A 276 -53.46 26.44 -50.90
C ARG A 276 -52.11 26.76 -50.27
N ALA A 277 -51.01 26.42 -50.96
CA ALA A 277 -49.66 26.72 -50.48
C ALA A 277 -49.41 28.24 -50.44
N ARG A 278 -49.82 28.99 -51.46
CA ARG A 278 -49.72 30.45 -51.49
C ARG A 278 -50.55 31.10 -50.40
N GLU A 279 -51.79 30.68 -50.22
CA GLU A 279 -52.68 31.19 -49.17
C GLU A 279 -52.08 30.93 -47.77
N LEU A 280 -51.55 29.72 -47.54
CA LEU A 280 -50.90 29.38 -46.28
C LEU A 280 -49.64 30.24 -46.05
N LEU A 281 -48.81 30.44 -47.08
CA LEU A 281 -47.65 31.35 -47.01
C LEU A 281 -48.05 32.80 -46.75
N GLN A 282 -49.13 33.29 -47.38
CA GLN A 282 -49.66 34.63 -47.15
C GLN A 282 -50.21 34.77 -45.72
N SER A 283 -50.97 33.79 -45.24
CA SER A 283 -51.51 33.78 -43.86
C SER A 283 -50.44 33.64 -42.78
N ALA A 284 -49.33 32.95 -43.09
CA ALA A 284 -48.20 32.78 -42.18
C ALA A 284 -47.19 33.94 -42.30
N SER A 285 -47.33 34.81 -43.31
CA SER A 285 -46.44 35.96 -43.48
C SER A 285 -46.71 37.00 -42.41
N MET A 286 -45.64 37.58 -41.86
CA MET A 286 -45.78 38.64 -40.85
C MET A 286 -46.35 39.91 -41.49
N PRO A 287 -47.07 40.76 -40.73
CA PRO A 287 -47.57 42.03 -41.23
C PRO A 287 -46.46 42.88 -41.91
N PRO A 288 -46.76 43.62 -42.99
CA PRO A 288 -45.78 44.40 -43.74
C PRO A 288 -44.93 45.36 -42.87
N SER A 289 -45.50 45.90 -41.79
CA SER A 289 -44.80 46.75 -40.83
C SER A 289 -43.67 46.03 -40.08
N MET A 290 -43.89 44.78 -39.68
CA MET A 290 -42.87 43.94 -39.03
C MET A 290 -41.78 43.50 -40.01
N LEU A 291 -42.15 43.27 -41.28
CA LEU A 291 -41.18 42.97 -42.33
C LEU A 291 -40.27 44.17 -42.61
N ALA A 292 -40.85 45.38 -42.73
CA ALA A 292 -40.08 46.61 -42.88
C ALA A 292 -39.11 46.82 -41.71
N ARG A 293 -39.59 46.64 -40.47
CA ARG A 293 -38.75 46.74 -39.27
C ARG A 293 -37.57 45.76 -39.29
N ARG A 294 -37.81 44.49 -39.64
CA ARG A 294 -36.73 43.48 -39.74
C ARG A 294 -35.71 43.80 -40.83
N LEU A 295 -36.15 44.35 -41.97
CA LEU A 295 -35.24 44.76 -43.04
C LEU A 295 -34.38 45.95 -42.61
N SER A 296 -34.96 46.94 -41.92
CA SER A 296 -34.22 48.06 -41.35
C SER A 296 -33.23 47.62 -40.26
N GLU A 297 -33.63 46.73 -39.34
CA GLU A 297 -32.73 46.16 -38.33
C GLU A 297 -31.55 45.41 -38.98
N ARG A 298 -31.80 44.65 -40.05
CA ARG A 298 -30.77 43.92 -40.78
C ARG A 298 -29.83 44.85 -41.56
N GLN A 299 -30.35 45.96 -42.11
CA GLN A 299 -29.53 46.98 -42.76
C GLN A 299 -28.68 47.75 -41.74
N ALA A 300 -29.24 48.07 -40.57
CA ALA A 300 -28.50 48.68 -39.47
C ALA A 300 -27.38 47.76 -38.95
N GLN A 301 -27.65 46.46 -38.81
CA GLN A 301 -26.63 45.47 -38.46
C GLN A 301 -25.53 45.36 -39.52
N LYS A 302 -25.89 45.39 -40.81
CA LYS A 302 -24.93 45.38 -41.93
C LYS A 302 -24.08 46.65 -41.98
N ALA A 303 -24.66 47.82 -41.71
CA ALA A 303 -23.93 49.09 -41.60
C ALA A 303 -22.97 49.08 -40.40
N ALA A 304 -23.39 48.52 -39.26
CA ALA A 304 -22.53 48.34 -38.09
C ALA A 304 -21.41 47.30 -38.30
N THR A 305 -21.57 46.35 -39.22
CA THR A 305 -20.51 45.37 -39.58
C THR A 305 -19.59 45.83 -40.70
N GLN A 306 -19.81 47.00 -41.31
CA GLN A 306 -18.89 47.58 -42.29
C GLN A 306 -17.78 48.45 -41.67
N SER A 307 -17.97 48.93 -40.43
CA SER A 307 -16.92 49.66 -39.68
C SER A 307 -15.89 48.77 -38.98
N ASP A 308 -16.16 47.46 -38.87
CA ASP A 308 -15.29 46.47 -38.21
C ASP A 308 -14.79 45.38 -39.18
N GLN A 309 -14.62 45.70 -40.47
CA GLN A 309 -14.08 44.76 -41.46
C GLN A 309 -12.56 44.85 -41.58
N GLU A 310 -11.86 44.36 -40.56
CA GLU A 310 -10.53 43.78 -40.74
C GLU A 310 -10.15 42.71 -39.70
N ALA A 311 -11.03 42.44 -38.73
CA ALA A 311 -10.92 41.26 -37.90
C ALA A 311 -12.29 40.62 -37.77
N GLU A 312 -12.56 39.61 -38.60
CA GLU A 312 -13.60 38.63 -38.30
C GLU A 312 -13.34 38.04 -36.91
N THR A 313 -13.99 38.58 -35.89
CA THR A 313 -14.07 37.96 -34.56
C THR A 313 -15.07 36.82 -34.56
N SER A 314 -15.02 35.97 -35.59
CA SER A 314 -15.58 34.62 -35.53
C SER A 314 -14.62 33.73 -34.73
N HIS A 315 -14.32 34.12 -33.48
CA HIS A 315 -13.63 33.25 -32.53
C HIS A 315 -14.59 32.13 -32.11
N ARG A 316 -14.80 31.18 -33.01
CA ARG A 316 -15.24 29.83 -32.68
C ARG A 316 -13.97 29.06 -32.37
N PRO A 317 -13.60 28.84 -31.10
CA PRO A 317 -12.51 27.94 -30.82
C PRO A 317 -12.84 26.62 -31.52
N LYS A 318 -11.87 26.08 -32.29
CA LYS A 318 -11.98 24.73 -32.83
C LYS A 318 -11.97 23.78 -31.63
N ILE A 319 -13.13 23.57 -31.02
CA ILE A 319 -13.32 22.59 -29.97
C ILE A 319 -13.17 21.24 -30.67
N ASN A 320 -12.04 20.57 -30.44
CA ASN A 320 -11.84 19.22 -30.94
C ASN A 320 -12.97 18.35 -30.35
N GLY A 321 -13.97 18.02 -31.18
CA GLY A 321 -15.18 17.33 -30.74
C GLY A 321 -14.93 15.86 -30.39
N GLN A 322 -13.79 15.32 -30.82
CA GLN A 322 -13.33 13.99 -30.46
C GLN A 322 -12.10 14.13 -29.57
N VAL A 323 -12.19 13.51 -28.40
CA VAL A 323 -11.04 13.34 -27.51
C VAL A 323 -9.99 12.55 -28.28
N PRO A 324 -8.80 13.11 -28.54
CA PRO A 324 -7.73 12.36 -29.18
C PRO A 324 -7.43 11.09 -28.38
N ASP A 325 -7.16 9.99 -29.09
CA ASP A 325 -6.77 8.74 -28.44
C ASP A 325 -5.41 8.92 -27.75
N PHE A 326 -5.47 9.25 -26.46
CA PHE A 326 -4.30 9.50 -25.63
C PHE A 326 -3.45 8.24 -25.48
N ASP A 327 -4.05 7.06 -25.46
CA ASP A 327 -3.31 5.79 -25.35
C ASP A 327 -2.53 5.51 -26.62
N ALA A 328 -3.13 5.72 -27.80
CA ALA A 328 -2.39 5.61 -29.06
C ALA A 328 -1.26 6.64 -29.15
N SER A 329 -1.50 7.87 -28.71
CA SER A 329 -0.47 8.92 -28.69
C SER A 329 0.68 8.57 -27.73
N TYR A 330 0.36 8.02 -26.56
CA TYR A 330 1.30 7.61 -25.54
C TYR A 330 2.14 6.40 -25.98
N ARG A 331 1.51 5.40 -26.62
CA ARG A 331 2.22 4.25 -27.24
C ARG A 331 3.19 4.70 -28.33
N ARG A 332 2.81 5.67 -29.16
CA ARG A 332 3.72 6.25 -30.18
C ARG A 332 4.91 6.96 -29.53
N PHE A 333 4.66 7.75 -28.49
CA PHE A 333 5.70 8.42 -27.72
C PHE A 333 6.67 7.44 -27.06
N GLN A 334 6.16 6.39 -26.41
CA GLN A 334 6.99 5.33 -25.82
C GLN A 334 7.85 4.61 -26.85
N LYS A 335 7.30 4.27 -28.03
CA LYS A 335 8.07 3.68 -29.14
C LYS A 335 9.18 4.60 -29.62
N GLN A 336 8.90 5.90 -29.72
CA GLN A 336 9.90 6.90 -30.10
C GLN A 336 11.02 7.03 -29.05
N LEU A 337 10.68 6.96 -27.75
CA LEU A 337 11.68 6.93 -26.68
C LEU A 337 12.51 5.66 -26.72
N ALA A 338 11.89 4.49 -26.94
CA ALA A 338 12.60 3.22 -27.03
C ALA A 338 13.58 3.19 -28.22
N SER A 339 13.19 3.73 -29.38
CA SER A 339 14.06 3.87 -30.54
C SER A 339 15.21 4.86 -30.32
N LYS A 340 14.98 5.94 -29.56
CA LYS A 340 16.04 6.90 -29.20
C LYS A 340 16.92 6.42 -28.04
N ARG A 341 16.55 5.30 -27.41
CA ARG A 341 17.32 4.65 -26.35
C ARG A 341 18.41 3.75 -26.93
N ASP A 342 19.00 4.16 -28.05
CA ASP A 342 20.28 3.62 -28.48
C ASP A 342 21.32 4.03 -27.43
N VAL A 343 22.02 3.01 -26.93
CA VAL A 343 22.97 3.11 -25.83
C VAL A 343 24.07 4.09 -26.22
N ARG A 344 24.03 5.31 -25.68
CA ARG A 344 25.23 6.15 -25.66
C ARG A 344 26.31 5.31 -24.97
N PRO A 345 27.47 5.05 -25.61
CA PRO A 345 28.52 4.29 -24.95
C PRO A 345 28.83 5.00 -23.64
N VAL A 346 28.68 4.28 -22.53
CA VAL A 346 28.99 4.77 -21.19
C VAL A 346 30.41 5.32 -21.28
N THR A 347 30.61 6.60 -20.95
CA THR A 347 31.94 7.22 -20.92
C THR A 347 32.82 6.37 -20.01
N ALA A 348 33.70 5.57 -20.61
CA ALA A 348 34.61 4.71 -19.87
C ALA A 348 35.62 5.63 -19.17
N CYS A 349 35.72 5.54 -17.85
CA CYS A 349 36.71 6.28 -17.09
C CYS A 349 38.09 5.72 -17.45
N GLU A 350 38.87 6.47 -18.21
CA GLU A 350 40.28 6.15 -18.40
C GLU A 350 41.01 6.37 -17.05
N PRO A 351 41.85 5.41 -16.60
CA PRO A 351 42.55 5.56 -15.33
C PRO A 351 43.52 6.76 -15.41
N PHE A 352 43.23 7.81 -14.64
CA PHE A 352 44.12 8.95 -14.51
C PHE A 352 45.16 8.71 -13.40
N LYS A 353 46.41 9.06 -13.66
CA LYS A 353 47.49 8.92 -12.68
C LYS A 353 47.34 10.00 -11.60
N LEU A 354 46.88 9.59 -10.41
CA LEU A 354 46.83 10.45 -9.23
C LEU A 354 48.26 10.73 -8.73
N ARG A 355 48.60 12.01 -8.50
CA ARG A 355 49.92 12.42 -7.95
C ARG A 355 50.17 11.91 -6.52
N THR A 356 49.19 11.27 -5.90
CA THR A 356 49.29 10.68 -4.55
C THR A 356 50.22 9.47 -4.50
N SER A 357 50.56 8.86 -5.65
CA SER A 357 51.59 7.81 -5.72
C SER A 357 52.98 8.28 -5.29
N ASN A 358 53.25 9.59 -5.37
CA ASN A 358 54.54 10.18 -5.02
C ASN A 358 54.59 10.62 -3.54
N ILE A 359 53.50 10.47 -2.79
CA ILE A 359 53.45 10.80 -1.36
C ILE A 359 53.93 9.58 -0.59
N ALA A 360 55.01 9.73 0.17
CA ALA A 360 55.56 8.65 1.00
C ALA A 360 54.49 8.13 1.96
N SER A 361 54.06 6.89 1.76
CA SER A 361 53.06 6.27 2.61
C SER A 361 53.69 5.92 3.96
N HIS A 362 53.12 6.40 5.06
CA HIS A 362 53.54 6.04 6.42
C HIS A 362 53.05 4.63 6.82
N LYS A 363 52.81 3.77 5.83
CA LYS A 363 52.25 2.42 6.00
C LYS A 363 53.13 1.57 6.91
N GLU A 364 54.45 1.63 6.71
CA GLU A 364 55.41 0.87 7.52
C GLU A 364 55.42 1.33 8.97
N ARG A 365 55.32 2.64 9.22
CA ARG A 365 55.20 3.20 10.58
C ARG A 365 53.93 2.73 11.27
N ILE A 366 52.80 2.70 10.55
CA ILE A 366 51.53 2.22 11.08
C ILE A 366 51.57 0.71 11.37
N ILE A 367 52.20 -0.08 10.49
CA ILE A 367 52.38 -1.52 10.70
C ILE A 367 53.26 -1.77 11.94
N ALA A 368 54.37 -1.03 12.07
CA ALA A 368 55.24 -1.12 13.23
C ALA A 368 54.53 -0.72 14.54
N ASP A 369 53.71 0.34 14.53
CA ASP A 369 52.91 0.73 15.69
C ASP A 369 51.90 -0.37 16.09
N ILE A 370 51.25 -1.02 15.12
CA ILE A 370 50.33 -2.14 15.36
C ILE A 370 51.07 -3.35 15.93
N GLU A 371 52.25 -3.70 15.40
CA GLU A 371 53.05 -4.82 15.91
C GLU A 371 53.62 -4.53 17.31
N ALA A 372 54.02 -3.30 17.59
CA ALA A 372 54.41 -2.85 18.92
C ALA A 372 53.24 -2.90 19.91
N GLU A 373 52.03 -2.55 19.46
CA GLU A 373 50.81 -2.68 20.28
C GLU A 373 50.47 -4.14 20.57
N ARG A 374 50.67 -5.04 19.60
CA ARG A 374 50.42 -6.50 19.77
C ARG A 374 51.41 -7.20 20.69
N THR A 375 52.64 -6.71 20.76
CA THR A 375 53.71 -7.27 21.61
C THR A 375 53.79 -6.63 22.99
N SER A 376 53.11 -5.50 23.20
CA SER A 376 53.00 -4.82 24.48
C SER A 376 52.06 -5.57 25.44
N PRO A 377 52.46 -5.85 26.69
CA PRO A 377 51.59 -6.47 27.70
C PRO A 377 50.51 -5.51 28.24
N ARG A 378 50.42 -4.27 27.71
CA ARG A 378 49.35 -3.34 28.08
C ARG A 378 48.08 -3.64 27.30
N SER A 379 47.15 -4.34 27.93
CA SER A 379 45.72 -4.25 27.59
C SER A 379 45.21 -2.84 27.94
N SER A 380 45.56 -1.84 27.13
CA SER A 380 45.09 -0.47 27.32
C SER A 380 44.72 0.13 25.98
N ARG A 381 43.77 -0.53 25.31
CA ARG A 381 42.96 0.10 24.27
C ARG A 381 41.62 0.41 24.89
N TRP A 382 41.20 1.66 24.73
CA TRP A 382 39.90 2.17 25.17
C TRP A 382 38.76 1.14 24.92
N PRO A 383 37.78 1.01 25.85
CA PRO A 383 37.45 1.99 26.89
C PRO A 383 37.41 1.40 28.31
N PHE A 384 38.53 1.22 29.03
CA PHE A 384 38.46 1.06 30.50
C PHE A 384 39.68 1.65 31.22
N ILE A 385 39.40 2.75 31.94
CA ILE A 385 40.10 3.30 33.12
C ILE A 385 41.42 4.07 32.87
N THR A 386 41.31 5.41 32.88
CA THR A 386 42.33 6.29 33.46
C THR A 386 41.67 7.24 34.47
N PRO A 387 42.27 7.49 35.65
CA PRO A 387 41.79 8.54 36.54
C PRO A 387 42.16 9.90 35.94
N ALA A 388 41.26 10.87 36.09
CA ALA A 388 41.39 12.21 35.56
C ALA A 388 42.68 12.89 36.02
N ALA A 389 43.65 13.00 35.11
CA ALA A 389 44.77 13.93 35.23
C ALA A 389 44.50 15.12 34.30
N LEU A 390 44.50 16.31 34.91
CA LEU A 390 44.34 17.61 34.29
C LEU A 390 45.35 17.78 33.14
N SER A 391 44.85 17.90 31.91
CA SER A 391 45.65 18.32 30.75
C SER A 391 45.16 19.69 30.25
N PRO A 392 46.04 20.61 29.83
CA PRO A 392 45.72 22.01 29.60
C PRO A 392 44.71 22.17 28.47
N ARG A 393 43.56 22.75 28.83
CA ARG A 393 42.47 23.08 27.91
C ARG A 393 42.93 24.16 26.94
N THR A 394 43.08 23.81 25.66
CA THR A 394 43.08 24.81 24.59
C THR A 394 41.69 25.46 24.54
N PRO A 395 41.57 26.78 24.35
CA PRO A 395 40.27 27.41 24.26
C PRO A 395 39.61 26.99 22.95
N SER A 396 38.64 26.09 23.06
CA SER A 396 37.68 25.79 22.01
C SER A 396 36.92 27.07 21.67
N SER A 397 37.37 27.73 20.61
CA SER A 397 36.66 28.79 19.91
C SER A 397 35.32 28.25 19.41
N SER A 398 34.27 28.41 20.22
CA SER A 398 32.89 28.23 19.82
C SER A 398 32.47 29.40 18.93
N VAL A 399 32.90 29.36 17.67
CA VAL A 399 32.19 30.02 16.58
C VAL A 399 31.78 28.93 15.60
N SER A 400 30.58 28.40 15.83
CA SER A 400 29.82 27.62 14.87
C SER A 400 29.64 28.46 13.61
N LYS A 401 30.58 28.35 12.67
CA LYS A 401 30.45 28.93 11.33
C LYS A 401 29.27 28.21 10.67
N ILE A 402 28.12 28.89 10.63
CA ILE A 402 26.94 28.44 9.90
C ILE A 402 27.38 28.22 8.44
N THR A 403 27.26 26.98 7.96
CA THR A 403 27.60 26.65 6.57
C THR A 403 26.66 27.39 5.61
N ASP A 404 27.13 27.71 4.41
CA ASP A 404 26.32 28.41 3.39
C ASP A 404 24.97 27.71 3.12
N ALA A 405 24.98 26.36 3.15
CA ALA A 405 23.78 25.55 3.05
C ALA A 405 22.79 25.70 4.22
N ALA A 406 23.26 26.05 5.42
CA ALA A 406 22.39 26.35 6.57
C ALA A 406 21.81 27.76 6.47
N LYS A 407 22.57 28.75 5.96
CA LYS A 407 22.04 30.10 5.65
C LYS A 407 20.94 30.04 4.59
N LYS A 408 21.15 29.35 3.46
CA LYS A 408 20.13 29.22 2.41
C LYS A 408 18.84 28.55 2.89
N ARG A 409 18.93 27.59 3.82
CA ARG A 409 17.76 26.95 4.42
C ARG A 409 16.99 27.92 5.33
N GLN A 410 17.68 28.69 6.17
CA GLN A 410 17.05 29.69 7.02
C GLN A 410 16.41 30.81 6.19
N GLU A 411 17.06 31.24 5.12
CA GLU A 411 16.54 32.25 4.20
C GLU A 411 15.29 31.76 3.44
N ALA A 412 15.27 30.51 2.98
CA ALA A 412 14.09 29.92 2.34
C ALA A 412 12.89 29.83 3.28
N VAL A 413 13.13 29.50 4.56
CA VAL A 413 12.08 29.47 5.60
C VAL A 413 11.57 30.88 5.89
N SER A 414 12.47 31.86 6.06
CA SER A 414 12.10 33.26 6.30
C SER A 414 11.32 33.85 5.11
N ASN A 415 11.73 33.55 3.88
CA ASN A 415 11.04 33.96 2.66
C ASN A 415 9.68 33.26 2.47
N HIS A 416 9.48 32.06 3.01
CA HIS A 416 8.18 31.41 2.96
C HIS A 416 7.19 32.01 3.97
N ILE A 417 7.67 32.35 5.17
CA ILE A 417 6.86 32.98 6.23
C ILE A 417 6.47 34.41 5.86
N ASN A 418 7.37 35.16 5.21
CA ASN A 418 7.13 36.54 4.82
C ASN A 418 6.44 36.71 3.45
N LYS A 419 6.05 35.63 2.77
CA LYS A 419 5.29 35.73 1.52
C LYS A 419 3.86 36.18 1.85
N PRO A 420 3.40 37.34 1.36
CA PRO A 420 2.04 37.77 1.58
C PRO A 420 1.12 36.75 0.91
N THR A 421 0.19 36.22 1.69
CA THR A 421 -0.83 35.30 1.16
C THR A 421 -1.64 36.01 0.08
N LEU A 422 -2.13 35.27 -0.93
CA LEU A 422 -2.93 35.83 -2.03
C LEU A 422 -4.08 36.74 -1.53
N GLY A 423 -4.66 36.41 -0.38
CA GLY A 423 -5.67 37.24 0.30
C GLY A 423 -5.16 38.59 0.82
N GLN A 424 -3.93 38.68 1.31
CA GLN A 424 -3.30 39.95 1.73
C GLN A 424 -2.96 40.84 0.53
N VAL A 425 -2.51 40.25 -0.57
CA VAL A 425 -2.24 40.97 -1.82
C VAL A 425 -3.54 41.52 -2.43
N LEU A 426 -4.63 40.74 -2.41
CA LEU A 426 -5.94 41.20 -2.88
C LEU A 426 -6.53 42.30 -2.00
N LYS A 427 -6.40 42.20 -0.67
CA LYS A 427 -6.85 43.26 0.26
C LYS A 427 -6.08 44.57 0.06
N SER A 428 -4.77 44.52 -0.16
CA SER A 428 -3.97 45.74 -0.42
C SER A 428 -4.29 46.39 -1.78
N LYS A 429 -4.60 45.59 -2.82
CA LYS A 429 -5.05 46.12 -4.12
C LYS A 429 -6.45 46.72 -4.02
N LEU A 430 -7.39 46.07 -3.34
CA LEU A 430 -8.74 46.59 -3.13
C LEU A 430 -8.72 47.87 -2.28
N GLY A 431 -7.91 47.93 -1.22
CA GLY A 431 -7.75 49.15 -0.41
C GLY A 431 -7.17 50.34 -1.20
N LYS A 432 -6.26 50.09 -2.15
CA LYS A 432 -5.74 51.14 -3.05
C LYS A 432 -6.79 51.63 -4.05
N VAL A 433 -7.65 50.73 -4.56
CA VAL A 433 -8.75 51.09 -5.46
C VAL A 433 -9.82 51.89 -4.71
N LEU A 434 -10.16 51.49 -3.47
CA LEU A 434 -11.11 52.21 -2.62
C LEU A 434 -10.62 53.63 -2.23
N ASN A 435 -9.32 53.79 -1.95
CA ASN A 435 -8.76 55.12 -1.69
C ASN A 435 -8.70 56.01 -2.94
N LEU A 436 -8.59 55.43 -4.14
CA LEU A 436 -8.60 56.20 -5.39
C LEU A 436 -10.01 56.72 -5.73
N ILE A 437 -11.05 56.00 -5.32
CA ILE A 437 -12.46 56.39 -5.50
C ILE A 437 -12.89 57.48 -4.51
N GLN A 438 -12.18 57.66 -3.39
CA GLN A 438 -12.47 58.76 -2.44
C GLN A 438 -11.78 60.09 -2.78
N PHE A 439 -10.93 60.13 -3.81
CA PHE A 439 -10.21 61.34 -4.26
C PHE A 439 -10.58 61.80 -5.68
N THR A 440 -11.67 61.27 -6.24
CA THR A 440 -12.34 61.75 -7.45
C THR A 440 -13.77 62.11 -7.10
#